data_AF-A0A971MW68-F1
#
_entry.id   AF-A0A971MW68-F1
#
_cell.length_a   1.000
_cell.length_b   1.000
_cell.length_c   1.000
_cell.angle_alpha   90.00
_cell.angle_beta   90.00
_cell.angle_gamma   90.00
#
_symmetry.space_group_name_H-M   'P 1'
#
loop_
_entity.id
_entity.type
_entity.pdbx_description
1 polymer ?
#
loop_
_entity_poly.entity_id
_entity_poly.type
_entity_poly.pdbx_seq_one_letter_code
_entity_poly.pdbx_strand_id
1 'polypeptide(L)'
;MRVDRNTNSLVKNGLIYDGSEVPGTPFYSYYVTSNNVNIRDKAIDGKIIGVKQKGEIVSGQIEGNYLRFKENNQDKYIHKSLISLTFIARPTLNVYVSGYSANVRSAEFNGYILGTKARGELLKAKAQGYYYVFTENGRDSFIHRSLVTTTPVKGNFYIKQNGVNVREVSTNTVKKVFNKGIYVNGYQKDGWVYFTLNKINYKVSASFTIVQNPKKAYITTSNVNIRDQFGNVKRQSVRWENINCVLIGDQYRFMDNGYIRFIHKSFVRLY
;
A
#
# COMPACT_ATOMS: atom_id res chain seq x y z
N MET A 1 -6.53 -32.18 -32.54
CA MET A 1 -6.84 -30.76 -32.28
C MET A 1 -8.28 -30.70 -31.79
N ARG A 2 -8.60 -29.92 -30.75
CA ARG A 2 -9.96 -29.81 -30.20
C ARG A 2 -10.35 -28.33 -30.11
N VAL A 3 -11.60 -28.01 -30.43
CA VAL A 3 -12.13 -26.64 -30.25
C VAL A 3 -12.58 -26.49 -28.80
N ASP A 4 -12.09 -25.47 -28.10
CA ASP A 4 -12.62 -25.08 -26.80
C ASP A 4 -13.95 -24.34 -27.01
N ARG A 5 -15.04 -24.91 -26.47
CA ARG A 5 -16.41 -24.40 -26.66
C ARG A 5 -16.68 -23.08 -25.94
N ASN A 6 -15.82 -22.66 -25.02
CA ASN A 6 -15.98 -21.41 -24.28
C ASN A 6 -15.27 -20.22 -24.94
N THR A 7 -14.27 -20.48 -25.78
CA THR A 7 -13.39 -19.46 -26.38
C THR A 7 -13.33 -19.51 -27.91
N ASN A 8 -14.01 -20.49 -28.52
CA ASN A 8 -14.02 -20.76 -29.96
C ASN A 8 -12.61 -20.85 -30.58
N SER A 9 -11.63 -21.27 -29.78
CA SER A 9 -10.21 -21.32 -30.14
C SER A 9 -9.75 -22.77 -30.38
N LEU A 10 -8.83 -22.97 -31.32
CA LEU A 10 -8.25 -24.29 -31.59
C LEU A 10 -7.21 -24.61 -30.51
N VAL A 11 -7.32 -25.81 -29.91
CA VAL A 11 -6.40 -26.28 -28.86
C VAL A 11 -5.65 -27.53 -29.32
N LYS A 12 -4.32 -27.51 -29.23
CA LYS A 12 -3.43 -28.68 -29.42
C LYS A 12 -2.55 -28.84 -28.17
N ASN A 13 -2.63 -29.99 -27.51
CA ASN A 13 -1.89 -30.30 -26.27
C ASN A 13 -2.06 -29.27 -25.13
N GLY A 14 -3.24 -28.65 -25.01
CA GLY A 14 -3.53 -27.65 -23.97
C GLY A 14 -3.08 -26.20 -24.30
N LEU A 15 -2.65 -25.94 -25.55
CA LEU A 15 -2.20 -24.63 -26.02
C LEU A 15 -3.23 -23.99 -26.96
N ILE A 16 -3.48 -22.68 -26.80
CA ILE A 16 -4.37 -21.87 -27.65
C ILE A 16 -3.65 -21.54 -28.97
N TYR A 17 -4.25 -21.94 -30.09
CA TYR A 17 -3.76 -21.76 -31.46
C TYR A 17 -4.64 -20.74 -32.20
N ASP A 18 -4.05 -19.63 -32.66
CA ASP A 18 -4.74 -18.48 -33.26
C ASP A 18 -4.62 -18.42 -34.80
N GLY A 19 -4.47 -19.57 -35.45
CA GLY A 19 -4.82 -19.76 -36.87
C GLY A 19 -4.41 -18.68 -37.88
N SER A 20 -3.15 -18.27 -37.93
CA SER A 20 -2.60 -17.59 -39.11
C SER A 20 -1.23 -18.15 -39.48
N GLU A 21 -1.18 -18.83 -40.61
CA GLU A 21 0.04 -19.35 -41.22
C GLU A 21 0.79 -18.21 -41.93
N VAL A 22 2.01 -17.93 -41.49
CA VAL A 22 3.08 -17.45 -42.37
C VAL A 22 4.16 -18.54 -42.34
N PRO A 23 4.67 -19.02 -43.50
CA PRO A 23 5.61 -20.13 -43.51
C PRO A 23 6.88 -19.84 -42.70
N GLY A 24 7.22 -20.72 -41.75
CA GLY A 24 8.58 -20.81 -41.19
C GLY A 24 8.72 -20.78 -39.67
N THR A 25 7.82 -20.14 -38.92
CA THR A 25 7.84 -20.21 -37.44
C THR A 25 6.44 -20.06 -36.85
N PRO A 26 6.03 -20.94 -35.93
CA PRO A 26 4.68 -20.93 -35.37
C PRO A 26 4.42 -19.71 -34.48
N PHE A 27 3.24 -19.11 -34.62
CA PHE A 27 2.73 -18.04 -33.78
C PHE A 27 2.10 -18.64 -32.51
N TYR A 28 2.65 -18.29 -31.34
CA TYR A 28 2.18 -18.82 -30.06
C TYR A 28 2.01 -17.70 -29.03
N SER A 29 1.19 -17.98 -28.02
CA SER A 29 1.08 -17.19 -26.80
C SER A 29 2.09 -17.68 -25.77
N TYR A 30 2.89 -16.76 -25.22
CA TYR A 30 3.89 -17.05 -24.21
C TYR A 30 3.65 -16.22 -22.94
N TYR A 31 4.06 -16.76 -21.80
CA TYR A 31 4.05 -16.10 -20.51
C TYR A 31 5.39 -15.46 -20.21
N VAL A 32 5.40 -14.19 -19.83
CA VAL A 32 6.60 -13.51 -19.34
C VAL A 32 7.07 -14.14 -18.04
N THR A 33 8.37 -14.46 -17.92
CA THR A 33 8.88 -15.27 -16.80
C THR A 33 9.39 -14.45 -15.61
N SER A 34 9.61 -13.14 -15.81
CA SER A 34 10.23 -12.24 -14.82
C SER A 34 9.47 -10.91 -14.70
N ASN A 35 9.65 -10.19 -13.60
CA ASN A 35 9.06 -8.85 -13.42
C ASN A 35 9.88 -7.80 -14.20
N ASN A 36 9.21 -6.74 -14.65
CA ASN A 36 9.84 -5.63 -15.39
C ASN A 36 10.70 -6.07 -16.59
N VAL A 37 10.21 -7.02 -17.38
CA VAL A 37 10.90 -7.46 -18.59
C VAL A 37 10.83 -6.37 -19.66
N ASN A 38 11.99 -5.92 -20.11
CA ASN A 38 12.11 -4.86 -21.10
C ASN A 38 11.52 -5.28 -22.46
N ILE A 39 10.69 -4.40 -23.02
CA ILE A 39 10.20 -4.45 -24.39
C ILE A 39 11.00 -3.47 -25.24
N ARG A 40 11.46 -3.93 -26.40
CA ARG A 40 12.33 -3.17 -27.30
C ARG A 40 11.66 -2.89 -28.64
N ASP A 41 12.05 -1.80 -29.28
CA ASP A 41 11.58 -1.36 -30.60
C ASP A 41 12.16 -2.16 -31.78
N LYS A 42 13.31 -2.81 -31.57
CA LYS A 42 13.92 -3.76 -32.52
C LYS A 42 14.64 -4.90 -31.79
N ALA A 43 14.88 -6.00 -32.50
CA ALA A 43 15.78 -7.06 -32.06
C ALA A 43 17.22 -6.55 -32.05
N ILE A 44 17.96 -6.80 -30.96
CA ILE A 44 19.37 -6.41 -30.75
C ILE A 44 19.56 -4.88 -30.70
N ASP A 45 20.15 -4.38 -29.62
CA ASP A 45 20.43 -2.94 -29.40
C ASP A 45 19.23 -1.99 -29.56
N GLY A 46 18.01 -2.52 -29.55
CA GLY A 46 16.78 -1.73 -29.56
C GLY A 46 16.61 -0.95 -28.28
N LYS A 47 16.00 0.24 -28.37
CA LYS A 47 15.68 1.06 -27.21
C LYS A 47 14.60 0.38 -26.39
N ILE A 48 14.68 0.50 -25.07
CA ILE A 48 13.61 0.03 -24.18
C ILE A 48 12.44 1.01 -24.33
N ILE A 49 11.33 0.51 -24.85
CA ILE A 49 10.10 1.28 -25.13
C ILE A 49 8.95 0.91 -24.20
N GLY A 50 9.17 -0.03 -23.29
CA GLY A 50 8.18 -0.46 -22.32
C GLY A 50 8.67 -1.62 -21.47
N VAL A 51 7.79 -2.09 -20.59
CA VAL A 51 8.03 -3.26 -19.75
C VAL A 51 6.80 -4.15 -19.70
N LYS A 52 7.01 -5.46 -19.62
CA LYS A 52 5.97 -6.44 -19.27
C LYS A 52 6.26 -7.07 -17.91
N GLN A 53 5.23 -7.50 -17.22
CA GLN A 53 5.29 -8.12 -15.90
C GLN A 53 5.22 -9.65 -16.01
N LYS A 54 5.75 -10.35 -15.00
CA LYS A 54 5.69 -11.81 -14.92
C LYS A 54 4.24 -12.29 -15.09
N GLY A 55 4.04 -13.36 -15.83
CA GLY A 55 2.73 -13.93 -16.10
C GLY A 55 1.87 -13.15 -17.11
N GLU A 56 2.35 -12.03 -17.68
CA GLU A 56 1.69 -11.41 -18.84
C GLU A 56 1.80 -12.32 -20.05
N ILE A 57 0.72 -12.37 -20.84
CA ILE A 57 0.68 -13.12 -22.10
C ILE A 57 1.14 -12.19 -23.22
N VAL A 58 2.02 -12.69 -24.05
CA VAL A 58 2.49 -12.03 -25.26
C VAL A 58 2.40 -13.04 -26.40
N SER A 59 1.69 -12.68 -27.46
CA SER A 59 1.47 -13.55 -28.62
C SER A 59 2.29 -13.06 -29.80
N GLY A 60 3.10 -13.93 -30.38
CA GLY A 60 4.06 -13.52 -31.39
C GLY A 60 4.80 -14.69 -32.03
N GLN A 61 5.79 -14.35 -32.84
CA GLN A 61 6.63 -15.27 -33.56
C GLN A 61 8.06 -15.19 -33.03
N ILE A 62 8.70 -16.33 -32.79
CA ILE A 62 10.12 -16.35 -32.43
C ILE A 62 10.95 -16.06 -33.69
N GLU A 63 11.78 -15.03 -33.60
CA GLU A 63 12.77 -14.63 -34.60
C GLU A 63 14.15 -14.60 -33.92
N GLY A 64 14.92 -15.68 -34.11
CA GLY A 64 16.23 -15.86 -33.48
C GLY A 64 16.16 -15.96 -31.95
N ASN A 65 16.63 -14.91 -31.27
CA ASN A 65 16.66 -14.82 -29.80
C ASN A 65 15.53 -13.95 -29.22
N TYR A 66 14.61 -13.47 -30.05
CA TYR A 66 13.50 -12.62 -29.62
C TYR A 66 12.17 -13.20 -30.06
N LEU A 67 11.12 -12.92 -29.28
CA LEU A 67 9.75 -12.97 -29.76
C LEU A 67 9.42 -11.60 -30.36
N ARG A 68 9.08 -11.58 -31.65
CA ARG A 68 8.46 -10.42 -32.30
C ARG A 68 6.95 -10.51 -32.11
N PHE A 69 6.34 -9.43 -31.62
CA PHE A 69 4.90 -9.33 -31.45
C PHE A 69 4.42 -7.94 -31.85
N LYS A 70 3.13 -7.81 -32.15
CA LYS A 70 2.52 -6.52 -32.47
C LYS A 70 1.74 -5.98 -31.28
N GLU A 71 1.95 -4.71 -30.97
CA GLU A 71 1.13 -3.97 -30.01
C GLU A 71 0.95 -2.55 -30.55
N ASN A 72 -0.31 -2.10 -30.68
CA ASN A 72 -0.68 -0.84 -31.36
C ASN A 72 -0.15 -0.76 -32.81
N ASN A 73 -0.24 -1.86 -33.57
CA ASN A 73 0.26 -1.99 -34.95
C ASN A 73 1.78 -1.77 -35.12
N GLN A 74 2.55 -1.73 -34.04
CA GLN A 74 4.00 -1.63 -34.06
C GLN A 74 4.63 -2.95 -33.64
N ASP A 75 5.69 -3.35 -34.34
CA ASP A 75 6.51 -4.49 -33.96
C ASP A 75 7.29 -4.17 -32.69
N LYS A 76 7.27 -5.11 -31.76
CA LYS A 76 7.96 -5.05 -30.48
C LYS A 76 8.66 -6.37 -30.21
N TYR A 77 9.71 -6.30 -29.40
CA TYR A 77 10.61 -7.44 -29.19
C TYR A 77 10.85 -7.70 -27.71
N ILE A 78 10.75 -8.97 -27.31
CA ILE A 78 11.08 -9.46 -25.97
C ILE A 78 12.05 -10.64 -26.12
N HIS A 79 13.10 -10.68 -25.31
CA HIS A 79 14.10 -11.74 -25.41
C HIS A 79 13.49 -13.10 -25.04
N LYS A 80 13.76 -14.14 -25.83
CA LYS A 80 13.08 -15.44 -25.69
C LYS A 80 13.34 -16.14 -24.36
N SER A 81 14.46 -15.86 -23.69
CA SER A 81 14.76 -16.41 -22.36
C SER A 81 13.85 -15.84 -21.25
N LEU A 82 13.10 -14.77 -21.55
CA LEU A 82 12.21 -14.09 -20.61
C LEU A 82 10.74 -14.43 -20.85
N ILE A 83 10.46 -15.45 -21.67
CA ILE A 83 9.13 -15.96 -21.98
C ILE A 83 9.09 -17.49 -21.88
N SER A 84 7.93 -18.07 -21.60
CA SER A 84 7.73 -19.51 -21.47
C SER A 84 6.37 -19.91 -22.05
N LEU A 85 6.29 -21.11 -22.62
CA LEU A 85 5.01 -21.71 -23.04
C LEU A 85 4.19 -22.23 -21.85
N THR A 86 4.84 -22.47 -20.71
CA THR A 86 4.18 -22.93 -19.49
C THR A 86 3.61 -21.74 -18.73
N PHE A 87 2.37 -21.85 -18.26
CA PHE A 87 1.76 -20.85 -17.40
C PHE A 87 2.64 -20.58 -16.17
N ILE A 88 3.04 -19.33 -15.99
CA ILE A 88 3.74 -18.89 -14.79
C ILE A 88 2.86 -17.91 -14.03
N ALA A 89 2.30 -18.37 -12.92
CA ALA A 89 1.46 -17.54 -12.07
C ALA A 89 2.25 -16.31 -11.56
N ARG A 90 1.58 -15.15 -11.55
CA ARG A 90 2.06 -14.00 -10.77
C ARG A 90 2.06 -14.36 -9.28
N PRO A 91 3.17 -14.12 -8.55
CA PRO A 91 3.18 -14.37 -7.12
C PRO A 91 2.16 -13.46 -6.43
N THR A 92 1.39 -14.03 -5.52
CA THR A 92 0.58 -13.25 -4.59
C THR A 92 1.50 -12.65 -3.54
N LEU A 93 1.40 -11.34 -3.35
CA LEU A 93 2.19 -10.55 -2.42
C LEU A 93 1.32 -10.05 -1.29
N ASN A 94 1.93 -9.95 -0.10
CA ASN A 94 1.36 -9.20 1.01
C ASN A 94 1.74 -7.73 0.84
N VAL A 95 0.75 -6.86 0.66
CA VAL A 95 0.94 -5.41 0.60
C VAL A 95 0.05 -4.72 1.63
N TYR A 96 0.53 -3.61 2.19
CA TYR A 96 -0.16 -2.85 3.22
C TYR A 96 -0.50 -1.47 2.69
N VAL A 97 -1.74 -1.03 2.89
CA VAL A 97 -2.19 0.31 2.49
C VAL A 97 -1.38 1.38 3.22
N SER A 98 -0.66 2.22 2.47
CA SER A 98 0.25 3.22 3.03
C SER A 98 -0.45 4.55 3.33
N GLY A 99 -1.47 4.93 2.55
CA GLY A 99 -2.26 6.16 2.77
C GLY A 99 -3.24 6.06 3.94
N TYR A 100 -3.81 7.19 4.38
CA TYR A 100 -4.89 7.20 5.38
C TYR A 100 -6.14 6.47 4.88
N SER A 101 -6.45 6.67 3.61
CA SER A 101 -7.39 5.88 2.81
C SER A 101 -6.80 5.70 1.42
N ALA A 102 -7.04 4.55 0.82
CA ALA A 102 -6.65 4.29 -0.57
C ALA A 102 -7.85 3.82 -1.38
N ASN A 103 -8.05 4.45 -2.54
CA ASN A 103 -9.14 4.10 -3.43
C ASN A 103 -8.90 2.72 -4.04
N VAL A 104 -9.95 1.90 -4.00
CA VAL A 104 -10.05 0.64 -4.74
C VAL A 104 -10.87 0.90 -5.99
N ARG A 105 -10.40 0.38 -7.12
CA ARG A 105 -11.00 0.61 -8.44
C ARG A 105 -11.44 -0.69 -9.08
N SER A 106 -12.39 -0.60 -10.00
CA SER A 106 -12.89 -1.74 -10.80
C SER A 106 -11.96 -2.16 -11.94
N ALA A 107 -10.96 -1.35 -12.30
CA ALA A 107 -10.00 -1.63 -13.38
C ALA A 107 -8.69 -0.83 -13.22
N GLU A 108 -7.66 -1.19 -13.99
CA GLU A 108 -6.31 -0.57 -13.96
C GLU A 108 -6.24 0.82 -14.59
N PHE A 109 -7.22 1.23 -15.38
CA PHE A 109 -7.28 2.57 -15.98
C PHE A 109 -8.74 2.98 -16.12
N ASN A 110 -9.06 4.23 -15.77
CA ASN A 110 -10.44 4.77 -15.79
C ASN A 110 -11.50 3.96 -15.02
N GLY A 111 -11.08 2.96 -14.21
CA GLY A 111 -11.97 2.23 -13.33
C GLY A 111 -12.60 3.17 -12.30
N TYR A 112 -13.91 3.06 -12.13
CA TYR A 112 -14.63 3.79 -11.09
C TYR A 112 -14.24 3.30 -9.70
N ILE A 113 -14.42 4.15 -8.69
CA ILE A 113 -14.07 3.84 -7.30
C ILE A 113 -15.13 2.87 -6.74
N LEU A 114 -14.68 1.69 -6.30
CA LEU A 114 -15.51 0.69 -5.62
C LEU A 114 -15.66 0.97 -4.12
N GLY A 115 -14.65 1.63 -3.55
CA GLY A 115 -14.58 1.93 -2.13
C GLY A 115 -13.18 2.36 -1.73
N THR A 116 -12.90 2.30 -0.42
CA THR A 116 -11.59 2.64 0.12
C THR A 116 -11.09 1.58 1.09
N LYS A 117 -9.77 1.49 1.21
CA LYS A 117 -9.08 0.63 2.16
C LYS A 117 -8.35 1.47 3.19
N ALA A 118 -8.33 1.01 4.43
CA ALA A 118 -7.77 1.75 5.55
C ALA A 118 -6.26 1.56 5.64
N ARG A 119 -5.54 2.55 6.18
CA ARG A 119 -4.10 2.45 6.44
C ARG A 119 -3.74 1.16 7.17
N GLY A 120 -2.67 0.49 6.73
CA GLY A 120 -2.13 -0.72 7.34
C GLY A 120 -2.97 -1.98 7.13
N GLU A 121 -4.08 -1.90 6.39
CA GLU A 121 -4.84 -3.06 5.95
C GLU A 121 -3.97 -3.91 5.00
N LEU A 122 -3.91 -5.21 5.27
CA LEU A 122 -3.19 -6.18 4.48
C LEU A 122 -4.04 -6.63 3.30
N LEU A 123 -3.47 -6.55 2.10
CA LEU A 123 -4.02 -7.08 0.87
C LEU A 123 -3.12 -8.20 0.35
N LYS A 124 -3.73 -9.34 0.02
CA LYS A 124 -3.07 -10.42 -0.73
C LYS A 124 -3.32 -10.19 -2.21
N ALA A 125 -2.35 -9.60 -2.89
CA ALA A 125 -2.55 -9.05 -4.23
C ALA A 125 -1.43 -9.45 -5.20
N LYS A 126 -1.74 -9.51 -6.48
CA LYS A 126 -0.78 -9.76 -7.56
C LYS A 126 -0.39 -8.43 -8.21
N ALA A 127 0.88 -8.29 -8.58
CA ALA A 127 1.37 -7.06 -9.19
C ALA A 127 0.94 -7.02 -10.67
N GLN A 128 0.24 -5.97 -11.12
CA GLN A 128 -0.20 -5.82 -12.51
C GLN A 128 -0.12 -4.35 -12.95
N GLY A 129 0.67 -4.06 -13.99
CA GLY A 129 0.97 -2.68 -14.40
C GLY A 129 1.40 -1.76 -13.24
N TYR A 130 0.72 -0.62 -13.09
CA TYR A 130 0.88 0.33 -11.97
C TYR A 130 0.01 0.01 -10.74
N TYR A 131 -0.62 -1.16 -10.73
CA TYR A 131 -1.59 -1.58 -9.72
C TYR A 131 -1.15 -2.89 -9.04
N TYR A 132 -1.83 -3.15 -7.94
CA TYR A 132 -1.99 -4.48 -7.37
C TYR A 132 -3.45 -4.89 -7.55
N VAL A 133 -3.66 -6.11 -8.04
CA VAL A 133 -4.98 -6.71 -8.21
C VAL A 133 -5.23 -7.74 -7.12
N PHE A 134 -6.39 -7.67 -6.49
CA PHE A 134 -6.85 -8.62 -5.49
C PHE A 134 -8.34 -8.91 -5.71
N THR A 135 -8.80 -10.05 -5.25
CA THR A 135 -10.22 -10.43 -5.37
C THR A 135 -10.94 -10.08 -4.08
N GLU A 136 -12.02 -9.32 -4.19
CA GLU A 136 -12.90 -8.97 -3.09
C GLU A 136 -14.35 -9.17 -3.55
N ASN A 137 -15.17 -9.86 -2.75
CA ASN A 137 -16.56 -10.20 -3.10
C ASN A 137 -16.69 -10.89 -4.47
N GLY A 138 -15.73 -11.76 -4.82
CA GLY A 138 -15.70 -12.49 -6.08
C GLY A 138 -15.36 -11.65 -7.32
N ARG A 139 -14.93 -10.40 -7.15
CA ARG A 139 -14.55 -9.49 -8.24
C ARG A 139 -13.12 -9.01 -8.09
N ASP A 140 -12.44 -8.82 -9.21
CA ASP A 140 -11.13 -8.19 -9.22
C ASP A 140 -11.25 -6.71 -8.85
N SER A 141 -10.32 -6.30 -8.00
CA SER A 141 -10.23 -4.98 -7.41
C SER A 141 -8.79 -4.51 -7.50
N PHE A 142 -8.63 -3.24 -7.83
CA PHE A 142 -7.32 -2.67 -8.18
C PHE A 142 -6.97 -1.53 -7.24
N ILE A 143 -5.76 -1.57 -6.69
CA ILE A 143 -5.19 -0.49 -5.88
C ILE A 143 -3.88 -0.04 -6.49
N HIS A 144 -3.69 1.27 -6.64
CA HIS A 144 -2.49 1.81 -7.26
C HIS A 144 -1.26 1.53 -6.37
N ARG A 145 -0.14 1.14 -6.98
CA ARG A 145 1.09 0.73 -6.27
C ARG A 145 1.64 1.81 -5.33
N SER A 146 1.47 3.10 -5.67
CA SER A 146 1.92 4.20 -4.81
C SER A 146 1.15 4.33 -3.50
N LEU A 147 -0.02 3.67 -3.38
CA LEU A 147 -0.89 3.71 -2.20
C LEU A 147 -0.69 2.52 -1.26
N VAL A 148 0.26 1.64 -1.57
CA VAL A 148 0.60 0.48 -0.76
C VAL A 148 2.11 0.33 -0.61
N THR A 149 2.53 -0.52 0.33
CA THR A 149 3.92 -0.91 0.53
C THR A 149 4.01 -2.39 0.85
N THR A 150 5.11 -3.05 0.53
CA THR A 150 5.35 -4.47 0.85
C THR A 150 5.77 -4.70 2.30
N THR A 151 6.06 -3.63 3.04
CA THR A 151 6.44 -3.70 4.46
C THR A 151 5.39 -3.00 5.34
N PRO A 152 5.25 -3.38 6.62
CA PRO A 152 4.35 -2.69 7.54
C PRO A 152 4.58 -1.17 7.60
N VAL A 153 3.51 -0.42 7.82
CA VAL A 153 3.50 1.03 7.60
C VAL A 153 4.01 1.75 8.84
N LYS A 154 5.24 2.25 8.80
CA LYS A 154 5.86 3.01 9.91
C LYS A 154 5.12 4.31 10.20
N GLY A 155 5.14 4.76 11.45
CA GLY A 155 4.51 6.02 11.84
C GLY A 155 4.74 6.45 13.28
N ASN A 156 4.35 7.71 13.52
CA ASN A 156 4.26 8.34 14.82
C ASN A 156 2.79 8.30 15.26
N PHE A 157 2.50 7.53 16.30
CA PHE A 157 1.13 7.28 16.74
C PHE A 157 0.86 7.91 18.10
N TYR A 158 -0.34 8.45 18.26
CA TYR A 158 -0.81 9.01 19.53
C TYR A 158 -2.12 8.36 19.96
N ILE A 159 -2.23 8.04 21.24
CA ILE A 159 -3.44 7.46 21.82
C ILE A 159 -4.55 8.53 21.90
N LYS A 160 -5.73 8.21 21.37
CA LYS A 160 -6.86 9.16 21.27
C LYS A 160 -7.71 9.29 22.53
N GLN A 161 -7.69 8.29 23.40
CA GLN A 161 -8.61 8.19 24.53
C GLN A 161 -7.94 7.57 25.76
N ASN A 162 -8.60 7.67 26.92
CA ASN A 162 -8.12 7.05 28.15
C ASN A 162 -8.48 5.56 28.21
N GLY A 163 -7.74 4.80 29.04
CA GLY A 163 -8.09 3.40 29.31
C GLY A 163 -7.83 2.42 28.16
N VAL A 164 -6.87 2.69 27.27
CA VAL A 164 -6.60 1.84 26.11
C VAL A 164 -5.70 0.66 26.49
N ASN A 165 -6.21 -0.56 26.30
CA ASN A 165 -5.45 -1.78 26.54
C ASN A 165 -4.27 -1.92 25.57
N VAL A 166 -3.09 -2.17 26.13
CA VAL A 166 -1.85 -2.47 25.40
C VAL A 166 -1.45 -3.89 25.73
N ARG A 167 -1.26 -4.67 24.67
CA ARG A 167 -0.99 -6.11 24.75
C ARG A 167 0.46 -6.40 24.42
N GLU A 168 1.07 -7.31 25.15
CA GLU A 168 2.37 -7.86 24.76
C GLU A 168 2.20 -8.78 23.54
N VAL A 169 3.11 -8.73 22.58
CA VAL A 169 2.97 -9.48 21.32
C VAL A 169 3.13 -10.98 21.53
N SER A 170 4.10 -11.40 22.35
CA SER A 170 4.43 -12.82 22.60
C SER A 170 3.29 -13.57 23.30
N THR A 171 2.65 -12.93 24.27
CA THR A 171 1.62 -13.56 25.12
C THR A 171 0.20 -13.15 24.74
N ASN A 172 0.04 -12.09 23.94
CA ASN A 172 -1.25 -11.46 23.60
C ASN A 172 -2.07 -10.97 24.83
N THR A 173 -1.47 -10.96 26.02
CA THR A 173 -2.10 -10.52 27.27
C THR A 173 -1.98 -9.00 27.44
N VAL A 174 -2.96 -8.39 28.10
CA VAL A 174 -2.90 -6.96 28.45
C VAL A 174 -1.85 -6.78 29.55
N LYS A 175 -0.84 -5.96 29.30
CA LYS A 175 0.24 -5.67 30.27
C LYS A 175 0.26 -4.21 30.72
N LYS A 176 -0.35 -3.33 29.94
CA LYS A 176 -0.36 -1.89 30.18
C LYS A 176 -1.71 -1.32 29.76
N VAL A 177 -2.06 -0.20 30.37
CA VAL A 177 -3.19 0.63 29.97
C VAL A 177 -2.64 2.02 29.65
N PHE A 178 -2.91 2.49 28.44
CA PHE A 178 -2.47 3.79 27.96
C PHE A 178 -3.60 4.81 27.99
N ASN A 179 -3.22 6.05 28.29
CA ASN A 179 -4.14 7.18 28.31
C ASN A 179 -3.93 8.10 27.12
N LYS A 180 -4.89 9.02 26.92
CA LYS A 180 -4.89 10.00 25.83
C LYS A 180 -3.56 10.74 25.77
N GLY A 181 -3.02 10.91 24.57
CA GLY A 181 -1.80 11.68 24.31
C GLY A 181 -0.48 10.94 24.50
N ILE A 182 -0.50 9.68 24.97
CA ILE A 182 0.69 8.83 24.96
C ILE A 182 1.15 8.64 23.52
N TYR A 183 2.45 8.84 23.32
CA TYR A 183 3.13 8.69 22.04
C TYR A 183 3.74 7.29 21.93
N VAL A 184 3.58 6.66 20.77
CA VAL A 184 4.30 5.43 20.40
C VAL A 184 4.86 5.57 18.98
N ASN A 185 6.14 5.25 18.84
CA ASN A 185 6.79 5.10 17.54
C ASN A 185 6.78 3.62 17.15
N GLY A 186 6.34 3.31 15.93
CA GLY A 186 6.16 1.93 15.55
C GLY A 186 5.68 1.76 14.11
N TYR A 187 4.97 0.66 13.87
CA TYR A 187 4.35 0.39 12.57
C TYR A 187 2.93 -0.14 12.71
N GLN A 188 2.09 0.18 11.72
CA GLN A 188 0.72 -0.30 11.64
C GLN A 188 0.62 -1.48 10.68
N LYS A 189 -0.06 -2.53 11.12
CA LYS A 189 -0.33 -3.75 10.36
C LYS A 189 -1.56 -4.45 10.94
N ASP A 190 -2.45 -4.94 10.08
CA ASP A 190 -3.58 -5.81 10.43
C ASP A 190 -4.47 -5.22 11.55
N GLY A 191 -4.73 -3.91 11.51
CA GLY A 191 -5.54 -3.21 12.50
C GLY A 191 -4.84 -2.93 13.84
N TRP A 192 -3.55 -3.23 13.97
CA TRP A 192 -2.74 -2.99 15.17
C TRP A 192 -1.59 -2.04 14.89
N VAL A 193 -1.20 -1.27 15.90
CA VAL A 193 0.07 -0.54 15.96
C VAL A 193 1.01 -1.34 16.85
N TYR A 194 2.13 -1.78 16.28
CA TYR A 194 3.20 -2.51 16.96
C TYR A 194 4.33 -1.56 17.31
N PHE A 195 4.88 -1.70 18.50
CA PHE A 195 5.98 -0.87 19.00
C PHE A 195 6.79 -1.61 20.06
N THR A 196 7.99 -1.12 20.34
CA THR A 196 8.88 -1.70 21.35
C THR A 196 9.05 -0.71 22.50
N LEU A 197 8.88 -1.19 23.73
CA LEU A 197 9.13 -0.41 24.94
C LEU A 197 9.94 -1.27 25.91
N ASN A 198 11.09 -0.77 26.37
CA ASN A 198 12.00 -1.47 27.27
C ASN A 198 12.37 -2.88 26.77
N LYS A 199 12.69 -3.00 25.47
CA LYS A 199 13.01 -4.26 24.78
C LYS A 199 11.86 -5.28 24.69
N ILE A 200 10.64 -4.91 25.08
CA ILE A 200 9.44 -5.74 24.95
C ILE A 200 8.58 -5.24 23.80
N ASN A 201 8.09 -6.14 22.96
CA ASN A 201 7.20 -5.83 21.85
C ASN A 201 5.75 -5.80 22.31
N TYR A 202 5.09 -4.69 22.04
CA TYR A 202 3.69 -4.46 22.35
C TYR A 202 2.89 -4.17 21.09
N LYS A 203 1.57 -4.32 21.20
CA LYS A 203 0.60 -3.87 20.22
C LYS A 203 -0.58 -3.17 20.88
N VAL A 204 -1.13 -2.18 20.19
CA VAL A 204 -2.35 -1.47 20.56
C VAL A 204 -3.27 -1.37 19.35
N SER A 205 -4.59 -1.41 19.55
CA SER A 205 -5.53 -1.31 18.42
C SER A 205 -5.34 0.03 17.69
N ALA A 206 -5.21 -0.01 16.38
CA ALA A 206 -5.09 1.17 15.55
C ALA A 206 -6.36 2.05 15.59
N SER A 207 -7.52 1.46 15.93
CA SER A 207 -8.76 2.23 16.14
C SER A 207 -8.63 3.28 17.25
N PHE A 208 -7.74 3.07 18.23
CA PHE A 208 -7.49 3.99 19.34
C PHE A 208 -6.29 4.91 19.12
N THR A 209 -5.66 4.87 17.96
CA THR A 209 -4.52 5.74 17.63
C THR A 209 -4.87 6.77 16.54
N ILE A 210 -4.08 7.83 16.47
CA ILE A 210 -3.94 8.67 15.27
C ILE A 210 -2.49 8.68 14.81
N VAL A 211 -2.30 8.78 13.49
CA VAL A 211 -1.00 9.09 12.91
C VAL A 211 -0.91 10.59 12.69
N GLN A 212 0.01 11.25 13.40
CA GLN A 212 0.30 12.67 13.20
C GLN A 212 1.79 12.95 13.44
N ASN A 213 2.28 13.98 12.75
CA ASN A 213 3.60 14.53 13.02
C ASN A 213 3.43 15.81 13.85
N PRO A 214 4.29 16.03 14.86
CA PRO A 214 4.31 17.27 15.61
C PRO A 214 4.47 18.49 14.70
N LYS A 215 3.69 19.53 14.97
CA LYS A 215 3.76 20.82 14.32
C LYS A 215 4.17 21.88 15.33
N LYS A 216 5.04 22.78 14.91
CA LYS A 216 5.31 24.00 15.67
C LYS A 216 4.06 24.87 15.66
N ALA A 217 3.76 25.49 16.79
CA ALA A 217 2.64 26.41 16.97
C ALA A 217 2.94 27.39 18.10
N TYR A 218 2.04 28.34 18.33
CA TYR A 218 2.06 29.19 19.51
C TYR A 218 0.67 29.39 20.10
N ILE A 219 0.62 29.64 21.41
CA ILE A 219 -0.62 29.93 22.14
C ILE A 219 -1.01 31.39 21.92
N THR A 220 -2.27 31.64 21.55
CA THR A 220 -2.77 32.98 21.14
C THR A 220 -3.42 33.76 22.27
N THR A 221 -3.73 33.11 23.40
CA THR A 221 -4.52 33.68 24.50
C THR A 221 -3.85 33.39 25.84
N SER A 222 -3.76 34.40 26.72
CA SER A 222 -3.30 34.24 28.10
C SER A 222 -4.40 33.65 28.99
N ASN A 223 -4.02 33.07 30.14
CA ASN A 223 -4.94 32.66 31.21
C ASN A 223 -5.95 31.56 30.82
N VAL A 224 -5.71 30.82 29.72
CA VAL A 224 -6.54 29.65 29.37
C VAL A 224 -6.02 28.39 30.04
N ASN A 225 -6.94 27.50 30.39
CA ASN A 225 -6.61 26.27 31.12
C ASN A 225 -5.77 25.31 30.27
N ILE A 226 -4.57 25.00 30.75
CA ILE A 226 -3.75 23.89 30.27
C ILE A 226 -4.01 22.70 31.18
N ARG A 227 -4.42 21.59 30.58
CA ARG A 227 -4.95 20.43 31.29
C ARG A 227 -4.09 19.19 31.09
N ASP A 228 -4.19 18.24 32.01
CA ASP A 228 -3.67 16.88 31.80
C ASP A 228 -4.65 16.02 30.98
N GLN A 229 -4.29 14.75 30.74
CA GLN A 229 -5.12 13.79 30.00
C GLN A 229 -6.47 13.44 30.67
N PHE A 230 -6.64 13.79 31.95
CA PHE A 230 -7.86 13.56 32.72
C PHE A 230 -8.72 14.84 32.82
N GLY A 231 -8.26 15.95 32.25
CA GLY A 231 -8.98 17.23 32.25
C GLY A 231 -8.66 18.13 33.45
N ASN A 232 -7.78 17.72 34.37
CA ASN A 232 -7.40 18.55 35.50
C ASN A 232 -6.54 19.72 35.02
N VAL A 233 -6.85 20.93 35.50
CA VAL A 233 -6.03 22.12 35.21
C VAL A 233 -4.68 21.95 35.92
N LYS A 234 -3.59 22.18 35.17
CA LYS A 234 -2.22 22.12 35.69
C LYS A 234 -1.55 23.48 35.74
N ARG A 235 -1.91 24.36 34.81
CA ARG A 235 -1.54 25.77 34.83
C ARG A 235 -2.41 26.56 33.86
N GLN A 236 -2.20 27.87 33.87
CA GLN A 236 -2.70 28.78 32.87
C GLN A 236 -1.66 29.01 31.76
N SER A 237 -2.15 29.31 30.56
CA SER A 237 -1.32 29.62 29.40
C SER A 237 -0.66 30.99 29.49
N VAL A 238 0.50 31.10 28.84
CA VAL A 238 1.12 32.38 28.52
C VAL A 238 0.89 32.65 27.04
N ARG A 239 0.47 33.87 26.70
CA ARG A 239 0.30 34.27 25.30
C ARG A 239 1.65 34.28 24.59
N TRP A 240 1.65 33.84 23.34
CA TRP A 240 2.82 33.66 22.48
C TRP A 240 3.80 32.58 22.93
N GLU A 241 3.39 31.72 23.87
CA GLU A 241 4.18 30.55 24.23
C GLU A 241 4.28 29.60 23.03
N ASN A 242 5.50 29.30 22.61
CA ASN A 242 5.77 28.41 21.49
C ASN A 242 5.68 26.95 21.96
N ILE A 243 4.94 26.13 21.21
CA ILE A 243 4.74 24.73 21.51
C ILE A 243 5.01 23.86 20.29
N ASN A 244 5.49 22.64 20.52
CA ASN A 244 5.49 21.59 19.51
C ASN A 244 4.38 20.60 19.84
N CYS A 245 3.38 20.52 18.96
CA CYS A 245 2.09 19.97 19.32
C CYS A 245 1.48 19.05 18.26
N VAL A 246 0.55 18.21 18.70
CA VAL A 246 -0.21 17.28 17.87
C VAL A 246 -1.69 17.44 18.17
N LEU A 247 -2.53 17.52 17.14
CA LEU A 247 -3.97 17.67 17.34
C LEU A 247 -4.58 16.30 17.67
N ILE A 248 -5.18 16.17 18.85
CA ILE A 248 -5.88 14.96 19.31
C ILE A 248 -7.31 15.36 19.67
N GLY A 249 -8.23 15.11 18.72
CA GLY A 249 -9.62 15.58 18.83
C GLY A 249 -9.69 17.09 18.70
N ASP A 250 -10.21 17.75 19.72
CA ASP A 250 -10.39 19.20 19.84
C ASP A 250 -9.24 19.92 20.55
N GLN A 251 -8.20 19.19 20.97
CA GLN A 251 -7.10 19.72 21.76
C GLN A 251 -5.75 19.47 21.12
N TYR A 252 -4.84 20.43 21.23
CA TYR A 252 -3.44 20.22 20.96
C TYR A 252 -2.76 19.60 22.18
N ARG A 253 -2.15 18.43 21.96
CA ARG A 253 -1.25 17.76 22.89
C ARG A 253 0.16 18.29 22.70
N PHE A 254 0.83 18.66 23.78
CA PHE A 254 2.24 19.09 23.77
C PHE A 254 2.97 18.60 25.03
N MET A 255 4.30 18.68 25.02
CA MET A 255 5.11 18.44 26.22
C MET A 255 5.30 19.76 26.96
N ASP A 256 5.03 19.76 28.25
CA ASP A 256 5.21 20.90 29.15
C ASP A 256 6.00 20.39 30.37
N ASN A 257 7.27 20.81 30.46
CA ASN A 257 8.20 20.36 31.50
C ASN A 257 8.23 18.84 31.71
N GLY A 258 8.29 18.07 30.61
CA GLY A 258 8.34 16.61 30.65
C GLY A 258 6.97 15.92 30.83
N TYR A 259 5.89 16.68 31.01
CA TYR A 259 4.54 16.12 31.14
C TYR A 259 3.68 16.35 29.90
N ILE A 260 2.76 15.42 29.66
CA ILE A 260 1.75 15.57 28.61
C ILE A 260 0.73 16.61 29.09
N ARG A 261 0.48 17.60 28.23
CA ARG A 261 -0.54 18.63 28.43
C ARG A 261 -1.39 18.84 27.20
N PHE A 262 -2.55 19.42 27.44
CA PHE A 262 -3.56 19.70 26.44
C PHE A 262 -4.06 21.14 26.58
N ILE A 263 -4.27 21.77 25.43
CA ILE A 263 -4.92 23.06 25.30
C ILE A 263 -5.94 22.98 24.16
N HIS A 264 -7.09 23.63 24.31
CA HIS A 264 -8.12 23.60 23.27
C HIS A 264 -7.62 24.29 21.99
N LYS A 265 -7.96 23.72 20.83
CA LYS A 265 -7.43 24.15 19.52
C LYS A 265 -7.73 25.61 19.18
N SER A 266 -8.81 26.18 19.71
CA SER A 266 -9.19 27.59 19.47
C SER A 266 -8.17 28.60 19.99
N PHE A 267 -7.29 28.17 20.90
CA PHE A 267 -6.28 29.04 21.52
C PHE A 267 -4.89 28.84 20.92
N VAL A 268 -4.74 28.06 19.86
CA VAL A 268 -3.43 27.74 19.26
C VAL A 268 -3.44 28.08 17.79
N ARG A 269 -2.36 28.71 17.31
CA ARG A 269 -2.13 28.95 15.90
C ARG A 269 -0.85 28.25 15.46
N LEU A 270 -0.94 27.47 14.38
CA LEU A 270 0.21 26.87 13.74
C LEU A 270 1.07 27.97 13.08
N TYR A 271 2.38 27.77 13.01
CA TYR A 271 3.23 28.58 12.14
C TYR A 271 2.94 28.29 10.67
#